data_AF-A0A9X0R2M3-F1
#
_entry.id   AF-A0A9X0R2M3-F1
#
_cell.length_a   1.000
_cell.length_b   1.000
_cell.length_c   1.000
_cell.angle_alpha   90.00
_cell.angle_beta   90.00
_cell.angle_gamma   90.00
#
_symmetry.space_group_name_H-M   'P 1'
#
loop_
_entity.id
_entity.type
_entity.pdbx_description
1 polymer ?
#
loop_
_entity_poly.entity_id
_entity_poly.type
_entity_poly.pdbx_seq_one_letter_code
_entity_poly.pdbx_strand_id
1 'polypeptide(L)' 'NFGRRLKRLRGLTPYEFICKAWTAEPQRFTANPHHQMPGPNT' A
#
# COMPACT_ATOMS: atom_id res chain seq x y z
N ASN A 1 -20.82 -14.45 -0.78
CA ASN A 1 -19.40 -14.59 -0.36
C ASN A 1 -18.53 -14.13 -1.54
N PHE A 2 -18.24 -12.83 -1.64
CA PHE A 2 -17.52 -12.19 -2.77
C PHE A 2 -16.12 -11.69 -2.36
N GLY A 3 -15.58 -12.20 -1.24
CA GLY A 3 -14.23 -11.88 -0.79
C GLY A 3 -13.20 -12.48 -1.74
N ARG A 4 -12.90 -11.80 -2.86
CA ARG A 4 -11.78 -12.17 -3.72
C ARG A 4 -10.51 -12.07 -2.87
N ARG A 5 -9.81 -13.19 -2.73
CA ARG A 5 -8.48 -13.25 -2.11
C ARG A 5 -7.60 -12.17 -2.75
N LEU A 6 -7.21 -11.17 -1.95
CA LEU A 6 -6.24 -10.17 -2.36
C LEU A 6 -5.03 -10.90 -2.96
N LYS A 7 -4.67 -10.55 -4.20
CA LYS A 7 -3.42 -11.08 -4.77
C LYS A 7 -2.31 -10.68 -3.80
N ARG A 8 -1.52 -11.67 -3.34
CA ARG A 8 -0.34 -11.39 -2.54
C ARG A 8 0.47 -10.34 -3.30
N LEU A 9 0.98 -9.32 -2.60
CA LEU A 9 1.74 -8.20 -3.16
C LEU A 9 3.11 -8.64 -3.72
N ARG A 10 3.22 -9.88 -4.23
CA ARG A 10 4.44 -10.54 -4.70
C ARG A 10 5.56 -10.58 -3.66
N GLY A 11 5.20 -10.75 -2.39
CA GLY A 11 6.16 -10.77 -1.28
C GLY A 11 6.48 -9.38 -0.73
N LEU A 12 5.85 -8.31 -1.24
CA LEU A 12 5.97 -6.98 -0.66
C LEU A 12 5.05 -6.85 0.55
N THR A 13 5.53 -6.13 1.56
CA THR A 13 4.67 -5.59 2.61
C THR A 13 3.73 -4.52 2.00
N PRO A 14 2.57 -4.25 2.64
CA PRO A 14 1.69 -3.17 2.20
C PRO A 14 2.41 -1.83 2.03
N TYR A 15 3.32 -1.50 2.95
CA TYR A 15 4.12 -0.29 2.88
C TYR A 15 5.00 -0.23 1.62
N GLU A 16 5.77 -1.28 1.35
CA GLU A 16 6.64 -1.33 0.18
C GLU A 16 5.86 -1.25 -1.14
N PHE A 17 4.68 -1.88 -1.19
CA PHE A 17 3.81 -1.77 -2.36
C PHE A 17 3.33 -0.33 -2.58
N ILE A 18 2.88 0.33 -1.52
CA ILE A 18 2.41 1.72 -1.58
C ILE A 18 3.56 2.65 -1.97
N CYS A 19 4.74 2.53 -1.37
CA CYS A 19 5.92 3.32 -1.74
C CYS A 19 6.30 3.13 -3.21
N LYS A 20 6.35 1.89 -3.71
CA LYS A 20 6.66 1.63 -5.13
C LYS A 20 5.61 2.21 -6.07
N ALA A 21 4.32 2.06 -5.74
CA ALA A 21 3.24 2.62 -6.55
C ALA A 21 3.24 4.16 -6.54
N TRP A 22 3.55 4.77 -5.39
CA TRP A 22 3.68 6.22 -5.26
C TRP A 22 4.84 6.77 -6.08
N THR A 23 6.00 6.11 -6.07
CA THR A 23 7.14 6.52 -6.90
C THR A 23 6.87 6.34 -8.40
N ALA A 24 6.17 5.27 -8.79
CA ALA A 24 5.88 4.99 -10.20
C ALA A 24 4.76 5.88 -10.76
N GLU A 25 3.72 6.15 -9.96
CA GLU A 25 2.49 6.83 -10.39
C GLU A 25 2.00 7.83 -9.32
N PRO A 26 2.78 8.88 -9.00
CA PRO A 26 2.46 9.78 -7.90
C PRO A 26 1.11 10.48 -8.05
N GLN A 27 0.66 10.73 -9.29
CA GLN A 27 -0.62 11.38 -9.59
C GLN A 27 -1.86 10.56 -9.17
N ARG A 28 -1.69 9.26 -8.92
CA ARG A 28 -2.78 8.40 -8.42
C ARG A 28 -3.00 8.54 -6.92
N PHE A 29 -2.13 9.24 -6.22
CA PHE A 29 -2.16 9.41 -4.78
C PHE A 29 -2.36 10.88 -4.43
N THR A 30 -3.35 11.17 -3.59
CA THR A 30 -3.62 12.53 -3.09
C THR A 30 -2.85 12.84 -1.80
N ALA A 31 -2.29 11.83 -1.14
CA ALA A 31 -1.58 11.95 0.13
C ALA A 31 -0.23 11.23 0.09
N ASN A 32 0.75 11.79 0.81
CA ASN A 32 2.08 11.19 0.93
C ASN A 32 2.01 9.95 1.84
N PRO A 33 2.39 8.75 1.33
CA PRO A 33 2.34 7.52 2.12
C PRO A 33 3.27 7.51 3.32
N HIS A 34 4.33 8.34 3.34
CA HIS A 34 5.23 8.48 4.48
C HIS A 34 4.52 8.96 5.76
N HIS A 35 3.39 9.66 5.64
CA HIS A 35 2.68 10.26 6.76
C HIS A 35 1.52 9.38 7.26
N GLN A 36 1.21 8.29 6.56
CA GLN A 36 0.06 7.42 6.83
C GLN A 36 0.46 6.02 7.30
N MET A 37 1.66 5.83 7.86
CA MET A 37 1.97 4.55 8.51
C MET A 37 1.07 4.40 9.74
N PRO A 38 0.08 3.48 9.73
CA PRO A 38 -0.59 3.16 10.97
C PRO A 38 0.48 2.50 11.84
N GLY A 39 0.71 3.06 13.03
CA GLY A 39 1.53 2.42 14.03
C GLY A 39 1.06 0.97 14.26
N PRO A 40 1.88 0.13 14.90
CA PRO A 40 1.51 -1.26 15.17
C PRO A 40 0.12 -1.30 15.80
N ASN A 41 -0.80 -2.07 15.20
CA ASN A 41 -2.08 -2.35 15.82
C ASN A 41 -1.79 -3.25 17.02
N THR A 42 -1.60 -2.63 18.20
CA THR A 42 -1.68 -3.32 19.49
C THR A 42 -3.11 -3.79 19.74
#